data_AF-A0A927QY27-F1
#
_entry.id   AF-A0A927QY27-F1
#
_cell.length_a   1.000
_cell.length_b   1.000
_cell.length_c   1.000
_cell.angle_alpha   90.00
_cell.angle_beta   90.00
_cell.angle_gamma   90.00
#
_symmetry.space_group_name_H-M   'P 1'
#
loop_
_entity.id
_entity.type
_entity.pdbx_description
1 polymer ?
#
loop_
_entity_poly.entity_id
_entity_poly.type
_entity_poly.pdbx_seq_one_letter_code
_entity_poly.pdbx_strand_id
1 'polypeptide(L)' 'MTPCPNCKRNTELQKQKCPHCGKTFQYTVAQKFDLMAESVEAALRLELERRKKAQNHNPVM' A
#
# COMPACT_ATOMS: atom_id res chain seq x y z
N MET A 1 -3.35 -0.60 1.47
CA MET A 1 -4.63 -0.10 2.06
C MET A 1 -4.27 0.70 3.30
N THR A 2 -4.90 1.85 3.53
CA THR A 2 -4.60 2.74 4.67
C THR A 2 -5.79 2.78 5.64
N PRO A 3 -5.58 2.80 6.97
CA PRO A 3 -6.68 2.91 7.92
C PRO A 3 -7.32 4.31 7.87
N CYS A 4 -8.66 4.37 7.83
CA CYS A 4 -9.37 5.63 7.91
C CYS A 4 -9.15 6.29 9.29
N PRO A 5 -8.71 7.56 9.39
CA PRO A 5 -8.54 8.25 10.68
C PRO A 5 -9.84 8.40 11.49
N ASN A 6 -11.02 8.24 10.87
CA ASN A 6 -12.30 8.36 11.55
C ASN A 6 -12.82 7.04 12.10
N CYS A 7 -12.88 6.00 11.25
CA CYS A 7 -13.50 4.72 11.63
C CYS A 7 -12.51 3.58 11.78
N LYS A 8 -11.20 3.84 11.60
CA LYS A 8 -10.07 2.89 11.70
C LYS A 8 -10.14 1.69 10.75
N ARG A 9 -11.18 1.58 9.92
CA ARG A 9 -11.30 0.54 8.89
C ARG A 9 -10.38 0.82 7.72
N ASN A 10 -9.83 -0.24 7.14
CA ASN A 10 -8.94 -0.17 6.00
C ASN A 10 -9.72 0.34 4.77
N THR A 11 -9.15 1.32 4.09
CA THR A 11 -9.69 1.88 2.85
C THR A 11 -8.58 1.94 1.80
N GLU A 12 -9.00 2.00 0.54
CA GLU A 12 -8.09 2.28 -0.56
C GLU A 12 -7.67 3.74 -0.54
N LEU A 13 -6.38 3.97 -0.80
CA LEU A 13 -5.74 5.27 -0.79
C LEU A 13 -6.24 6.22 -1.88
N GLN A 14 -6.68 5.66 -3.01
CA GLN A 14 -7.18 6.44 -4.14
C GLN A 14 -8.60 7.00 -3.90
N LYS A 15 -9.33 6.47 -2.91
CA LYS A 15 -10.70 6.89 -2.64
C LYS A 15 -10.70 8.17 -1.82
N GLN A 16 -11.26 9.23 -2.41
CA GLN A 16 -11.52 10.48 -1.69
C GLN A 16 -12.54 10.32 -0.56
N LYS A 17 -13.36 9.27 -0.55
CA LYS A 17 -14.39 9.05 0.47
C LYS A 17 -14.24 7.66 1.05
N CYS A 18 -14.23 7.57 2.38
CA CYS A 18 -14.25 6.29 3.07
C CYS A 18 -15.56 5.55 2.77
N PRO A 19 -15.53 4.32 2.25
CA PRO A 19 -16.75 3.55 1.96
C PRO A 19 -17.47 3.08 3.23
N HIS A 20 -16.79 3.09 4.38
CA HIS A 20 -17.36 2.56 5.63
C HIS A 20 -18.03 3.60 6.52
N CYS A 21 -17.56 4.85 6.50
CA CYS A 21 -18.10 5.92 7.34
C CYS A 21 -18.51 7.16 6.56
N GLY A 22 -18.28 7.19 5.24
CA GLY A 22 -18.65 8.31 4.38
C GLY A 22 -17.80 9.57 4.53
N LYS A 23 -16.76 9.57 5.38
CA LYS A 23 -15.89 10.74 5.53
C LYS A 23 -15.07 10.98 4.26
N THR A 24 -15.07 12.22 3.80
CA THR A 24 -14.23 12.66 2.68
C THR A 24 -12.84 13.06 3.18
N PHE A 25 -11.81 12.54 2.53
CA PHE A 25 -10.43 12.91 2.74
C PHE A 25 -10.02 13.98 1.73
N GLN A 26 -9.54 15.11 2.21
CA GLN A 26 -8.89 16.11 1.39
C GLN A 26 -7.39 15.92 1.49
N TYR A 27 -6.84 15.08 0.61
CA TYR A 27 -5.39 14.95 0.46
C TYR A 27 -4.90 16.00 -0.52
N THR A 28 -3.82 16.70 -0.17
CA THR A 28 -3.08 17.49 -1.14
C THR A 28 -2.43 16.58 -2.19
N VAL A 29 -2.02 17.16 -3.32
CA VAL A 29 -1.31 16.41 -4.36
C VAL A 29 -0.03 15.78 -3.80
N ALA A 30 0.75 16.53 -3.01
CA ALA A 30 1.95 16.02 -2.35
C ALA A 30 1.64 14.82 -1.44
N GLN A 31 0.64 14.93 -0.58
CA GLN A 31 0.22 13.83 0.31
C GLN A 31 -0.20 12.59 -0.47
N LYS A 32 -0.84 12.73 -1.64
CA LYS A 32 -1.17 11.59 -2.49
C LYS A 32 0.10 10.91 -3.04
N PHE A 33 1.10 11.68 -3.44
CA PHE A 33 2.37 11.13 -3.93
C PHE A 33 3.12 10.39 -2.83
N ASP A 34 3.21 10.95 -1.62
CA ASP A 34 3.86 10.30 -0.49
C ASP A 34 3.23 8.93 -0.18
N LEU A 35 1.90 8.87 -0.14
CA LEU A 35 1.17 7.62 0.13
C LEU A 35 1.33 6.58 -1.00
N MET A 36 1.47 7.03 -2.25
CA MET A 36 1.76 6.14 -3.37
C MET A 36 3.20 5.61 -3.30
N ALA A 37 4.17 6.45 -2.93
CA ALA A 37 5.55 6.06 -2.77
C ALA A 37 5.70 4.93 -1.74
N GLU A 38 5.08 5.07 -0.55
CA GLU A 38 5.08 4.02 0.48
C GLU A 38 4.51 2.69 -0.05
N SER A 39 3.42 2.76 -0.83
CA SER A 39 2.77 1.58 -1.40
C SER A 39 3.67 0.88 -2.44
N VAL A 40 4.38 1.66 -3.26
CA VAL A 40 5.31 1.14 -4.28
C VAL A 40 6.53 0.51 -3.62
N GLU A 41 7.12 1.15 -2.62
CA GLU A 41 8.26 0.61 -1.87
C GLU A 41 7.92 -0.73 -1.21
N ALA A 42 6.74 -0.82 -0.58
CA ALA A 42 6.28 -2.06 0.03
C ALA A 42 6.13 -3.19 -0.99
N ALA A 43 5.53 -2.90 -2.16
CA ALA A 43 5.39 -3.87 -3.24
C ALA A 43 6.75 -4.33 -3.79
N LEU A 44 7.70 -3.41 -3.97
CA LEU A 44 9.04 -3.73 -4.46
C LEU A 44 9.81 -4.62 -3.48
N ARG A 45 9.73 -4.34 -2.16
CA ARG A 45 10.34 -5.19 -1.14
C ARG A 45 9.83 -6.62 -1.20
N LEU A 46 8.51 -6.80 -1.27
CA LEU A 46 7.88 -8.12 -1.37
C LEU A 46 8.33 -8.88 -2.62
N GLU A 47 8.43 -8.20 -3.76
CA GLU A 47 8.90 -8.80 -5.01
C GLU A 47 10.38 -9.24 -4.92
N LEU A 48 11.24 -8.41 -4.34
CA LEU A 48 12.65 -8.75 -4.12
C LEU A 48 12.81 -9.95 -3.17
N GLU A 49 12.03 -10.00 -2.09
CA GLU A 49 12.02 -11.16 -1.18
C GLU A 49 11.55 -12.43 -1.89
N ARG A 50 10.52 -12.33 -2.74
CA ARG A 50 10.02 -13.47 -3.53
C ARG A 50 11.08 -14.00 -4.48
N ARG A 51 11.83 -13.10 -5.15
CA ARG A 51 12.96 -13.46 -6.03
C ARG A 51 14.10 -14.11 -5.25
N LYS A 52 14.48 -13.56 -4.10
CA LYS A 52 15.51 -14.16 -3.22
C LYS A 52 15.10 -15.56 -2.76
N LYS A 53 13.85 -15.75 -2.35
CA LYS A 53 13.32 -17.07 -1.98
C LYS A 53 13.35 -18.04 -3.16
N ALA A 54 12.94 -17.61 -4.36
CA ALA A 54 12.99 -18.44 -5.56
C ALA A 54 14.43 -18.84 -5.94
N GLN A 55 15.39 -17.92 -5.76
CA GLN A 55 16.80 -18.20 -6.01
C GLN A 55 17.41 -19.17 -4.98
N ASN A 56 16.95 -19.10 -3.72
CA ASN A 56 17.37 -20.01 -2.65
C ASN A 56 16.65 -21.38 -2.67
N HIS A 57 15.58 -21.53 -3.46
CA HIS A 57 14.80 -22.78 -3.59
C HIS A 57 15.07 -23.52 -4.90
N ASN A 58 16.02 -23.06 -5.72
CA ASN A 58 16.61 -23.87 -6.77
C ASN A 58 17.75 -24.69 -6.14
N PRO A 59 17.57 -26.00 -5.84
CA PRO A 59 18.75 -26.85 -5.72
C PRO A 59 19.44 -26.78 -7.09
N VAL A 60 20.67 -26.28 -7.09
CA VAL A 60 21.57 -26.41 -8.23
C VAL A 60 21.59 -27.90 -8.57
N MET A 61 21.01 -28.27 -9.71
CA MET A 61 21.21 -29.58 -10.34
C MET A 61 22.59 -29.61 -10.98
#